data_AF-A0A952J5D7-F1
#
_entry.id   AF-A0A952J5D7-F1
#
_cell.length_a   1.000
_cell.length_b   1.000
_cell.length_c   1.000
_cell.angle_alpha   90.00
_cell.angle_beta   90.00
_cell.angle_gamma   90.00
#
_symmetry.space_group_name_H-M   'P 1'
#
loop_
_entity.id
_entity.type
_entity.pdbx_description
1 polymer ?
#
loop_
_entity_poly.entity_id
_entity_poly.type
_entity_poly.pdbx_seq_one_letter_code
_entity_poly.pdbx_strand_id
1 'polypeptide(L)' 'MTYTLTIEENTKEGKSLLAMIKLLAEKYDTVRVVKEVEDKRLAKLMREGRKSGMADTKRVMKKMNLV' A
#
# COMPACT_ATOMS: atom_id res chain seq x y z
N MET A 1 0.46 19.88 -4.70
CA MET A 1 0.83 19.58 -3.31
C MET A 1 -0.03 18.40 -2.88
N THR A 2 0.58 17.32 -2.38
CA THR A 2 -0.13 16.07 -2.08
C THR A 2 -0.08 15.82 -0.58
N TYR A 3 -1.22 15.54 0.04
CA TYR A 3 -1.34 15.21 1.46
C TYR A 3 -1.68 13.74 1.61
N THR A 4 -0.96 13.06 2.48
CA THR A 4 -1.19 11.64 2.81
C THR A 4 -1.83 11.56 4.19
N LEU A 5 -2.94 10.82 4.28
CA LEU A 5 -3.67 10.55 5.52
C LEU A 5 -3.66 9.03 5.76
N THR A 6 -3.20 8.61 6.93
CA THR A 6 -3.25 7.21 7.36
C THR A 6 -4.48 6.99 8.23
N ILE A 7 -5.31 6.01 7.87
CA ILE A 7 -6.56 5.70 8.58
C ILE A 7 -6.52 4.25 9.06
N GLU A 8 -6.75 4.04 10.35
CA GLU A 8 -6.88 2.70 10.92
C GLU A 8 -8.28 2.13 10.66
N GLU A 9 -8.44 1.32 9.61
CA GLU A 9 -9.75 0.74 9.21
C GLU A 9 -10.40 -0.18 10.28
N ASN A 10 -9.66 -0.56 11.33
CA ASN A 10 -10.14 -1.48 12.35
C ASN A 10 -11.01 -0.80 13.43
N THR A 11 -10.98 0.53 13.52
CA THR A 11 -11.80 1.28 14.48
C THR A 11 -13.14 1.68 13.85
N LYS A 12 -14.17 1.92 14.69
CA LYS A 12 -15.47 2.42 14.20
C LYS A 12 -15.32 3.76 13.48
N GLU A 13 -14.49 4.64 14.02
CA GLU A 13 -14.18 5.95 13.45
C GLU A 13 -13.43 5.82 12.12
N GLY A 14 -12.43 4.94 12.05
CA GLY A 14 -11.67 4.70 10.84
C GLY A 14 -12.51 4.15 9.68
N LYS A 15 -13.47 3.26 9.96
CA LYS A 15 -14.45 2.78 8.96
C LYS A 15 -15.31 3.91 8.41
N SER A 16 -15.81 4.78 9.29
CA SER A 16 -16.63 5.94 8.90
C SER A 16 -15.83 6.95 8.07
N LEU A 17 -14.59 7.25 8.46
CA LEU A 17 -13.69 8.13 7.72
C LEU A 17 -13.36 7.57 6.34
N LEU A 18 -13.06 6.27 6.25
CA LEU A 18 -12.81 5.61 4.97
C LEU A 18 -14.03 5.67 4.04
N ALA A 19 -15.23 5.42 4.57
CA ALA A 19 -16.47 5.50 3.79
C ALA A 19 -16.71 6.92 3.26
N MET A 20 -16.48 7.94 4.09
CA MET A 20 -16.59 9.34 3.70
C MET A 20 -15.61 9.72 2.58
N ILE A 21 -14.35 9.29 2.68
CA ILE A 21 -13.33 9.60 1.67
C ILE A 21 -13.60 8.86 0.36
N LYS A 22 -14.14 7.63 0.41
CA LYS A 22 -14.59 6.92 -0.81
C LYS A 22 -15.68 7.69 -1.54
N LEU A 23 -16.68 8.21 -0.82
CA LEU A 23 -17.73 9.06 -1.40
C LEU A 23 -17.17 10.36 -2.00
N LEU A 24 -16.12 10.94 -1.40
CA LEU A 24 -15.43 12.10 -1.96
C LEU A 24 -14.65 11.74 -3.23
N ALA A 25 -13.98 10.58 -3.27
CA ALA A 25 -13.26 10.09 -4.44
C ALA A 25 -14.18 9.79 -5.62
N GLU A 26 -15.43 9.38 -5.38
CA GLU A 26 -16.45 9.21 -6.44
C GLU A 26 -16.91 10.55 -7.06
N LYS A 27 -16.86 11.63 -6.27
CA LYS A 27 -17.33 12.96 -6.70
C LYS A 27 -16.23 13.85 -7.27
N TYR A 28 -15.00 13.62 -6.86
CA TYR A 28 -13.87 14.48 -7.18
C TYR A 28 -12.66 13.66 -7.62
N ASP A 29 -12.25 13.83 -8.88
CA ASP A 29 -11.06 13.17 -9.47
C ASP A 29 -9.74 13.51 -8.77
N THR A 30 -9.73 14.55 -7.92
CA THR A 30 -8.57 14.98 -7.13
C THR A 30 -8.31 14.11 -5.91
N VAL A 31 -9.28 13.29 -5.50
CA VAL A 31 -9.17 12.39 -4.34
C VAL A 31 -9.01 10.95 -4.82
N ARG A 32 -7.94 10.29 -4.39
CA ARG A 32 -7.68 8.89 -4.72
C ARG A 32 -7.45 8.10 -3.43
N VAL A 33 -8.19 7.00 -3.28
CA VAL A 33 -8.00 6.05 -2.17
C VAL A 33 -7.04 4.96 -2.64
N VAL A 34 -5.82 4.96 -2.10
CA VAL A 34 -4.82 3.93 -2.37
C VAL A 34 -4.77 2.99 -1.17
N LYS A 35 -5.09 1.70 -1.38
CA LYS A 35 -4.98 0.68 -0.33
C LYS A 35 -3.58 0.10 -0.34
N GLU A 36 -2.76 0.46 0.64
CA GLU A 36 -1.50 -0.23 0.87
C GLU A 36 -1.78 -1.58 1.52
N VAL A 37 -1.73 -2.64 0.72
CA VAL A 37 -1.79 -4.02 1.21
C VAL A 37 -0.36 -4.47 1.45
N GLU A 38 0.01 -4.60 2.73
CA GLU A 38 1.28 -5.24 3.07
C GLU A 38 1.14 -6.75 2.82
N ASP A 39 1.53 -7.21 1.63
CA ASP A 39 1.59 -8.63 1.33
C ASP A 39 2.66 -9.28 2.22
N LYS A 40 2.22 -10.04 3.22
CA LYS A 40 3.09 -10.73 4.18
C LYS A 40 4.12 -11.64 3.49
N ARG A 41 3.80 -12.21 2.32
CA ARG A 41 4.77 -13.00 1.53
C ARG A 41 5.82 -12.10 0.91
N LEU A 42 5.39 -10.99 0.29
CA LEU A 42 6.31 -10.01 -0.31
C LEU A 42 7.21 -9.38 0.76
N ALA A 43 6.66 -9.03 1.92
CA ALA A 43 7.41 -8.46 3.05
C ALA A 43 8.38 -9.47 3.69
N LYS A 44 8.04 -10.78 3.69
CA LYS A 44 8.96 -11.84 4.13
C LYS A 44 10.11 -12.03 3.13
N LEU A 45 9.79 -12.08 1.84
CA LEU A 45 10.78 -12.20 0.76
C LEU A 45 11.72 -10.99 0.68
N MET A 46 11.20 -9.77 0.88
CA MET A 46 12.00 -8.55 0.98
C MET A 46 12.98 -8.61 2.15
N ARG A 47 12.53 -9.09 3.32
CA ARG A 47 13.40 -9.25 4.51
C ARG A 47 14.46 -10.34 4.31
N GLU A 48 14.10 -11.46 3.69
CA GLU A 48 15.03 -12.55 3.36
C GLU A 48 16.04 -12.12 2.29
N GLY A 49 15.61 -11.37 1.28
CA GLY A 49 16.48 -10.77 0.26
C GLY A 49 17.47 -9.76 0.85
N ARG A 50 17.02 -8.91 1.78
CA ARG A 50 17.89 -7.94 2.48
C ARG A 50 18.94 -8.62 3.36
N LYS A 51 18.59 -9.73 4.03
CA LYS A 51 19.51 -10.51 4.88
C LYS A 51 20.51 -11.34 4.09
N SER A 52 20.15 -11.80 2.89
CA SER A 52 21.00 -12.63 2.03
C SER A 52 21.96 -11.83 1.13
N GLY A 53 21.96 -10.49 1.22
CA GLY A 53 22.78 -9.66 0.34
C GLY A 53 22.31 -9.66 -1.11
N MET A 54 21.02 -9.92 -1.38
CA MET A 54 20.42 -9.72 -2.70
C MET A 54 20.34 -8.22 -2.98
N ALA A 55 21.46 -7.67 -3.44
CA ALA A 55 21.68 -6.25 -3.73
C ALA A 55 20.87 -5.70 -4.92
N ASP A 56 19.83 -6.40 -5.40
CA ASP A 56 19.10 -5.95 -6.58
C ASP A 56 17.63 -6.34 -6.53
N THR A 57 16.89 -5.63 -5.68
CA THR A 57 15.44 -5.72 -5.50
C THR A 57 14.69 -5.72 -6.85
N LYS A 58 15.22 -5.01 -7.87
CA LYS A 58 14.71 -5.02 -9.25
C LYS A 58 14.75 -6.40 -9.91
N ARG A 59 15.81 -7.18 -9.68
CA ARG A 59 16.00 -8.52 -10.27
C ARG A 59 15.02 -9.54 -9.69
N VAL A 60 14.69 -9.40 -8.41
CA VAL A 60 13.71 -10.26 -7.72
C VAL A 60 12.29 -9.90 -8.18
N MET A 61 11.96 -8.61 -8.23
CA MET A 61 10.67 -8.13 -8.76
C MET A 61 10.42 -8.60 -10.20
N LYS A 62 11.45 -8.53 -11.06
CA LYS A 62 11.39 -9.00 -12.45
C LYS A 62 11.24 -10.53 -12.56
N LYS A 63 11.88 -11.32 -11.69
CA LYS A 63 11.68 -12.79 -11.63
C LYS A 63 10.29 -13.20 -11.17
N MET A 64 9.63 -12.36 -10.37
CA MET A 64 8.28 -12.60 -9.86
C MET A 64 7.19 -11.99 -10.76
N ASN A 65 7.56 -11.42 -11.91
CA ASN A 65 6.63 -10.79 -12.85
C ASN A 65 5.83 -9.63 -12.23
N LEU A 66 6.41 -8.96 -11.24
CA LEU A 66 5.80 -7.84 -10.52
C LEU A 66 6.15 -6.48 -11.14
N VAL A 67 7.15 -6.45 -12.05
CA VAL A 67 7.61 -5.30 -12.87
C VAL A 67 8.19 -5.81 -14.18
#